data_AF-A0A093ZQB2-F1
#
_entry.id   AF-A0A093ZQB2-F1
#
_cell.length_a   1.000
_cell.length_b   1.000
_cell.length_c   1.000
_cell.angle_alpha   90.00
_cell.angle_beta   90.00
_cell.angle_gamma   90.00
#
_symmetry.space_group_name_H-M   'P 1'
#
loop_
_entity.id
_entity.type
_entity.pdbx_description
1 polymer ?
#
loop_
_entity_poly.entity_id
_entity_poly.type
_entity_poly.pdbx_seq_one_letter_code
_entity_poly.pdbx_strand_id
1 'polypeptide(L)'
;MRCSSGDEKRRVNNVPEAPTKTTVSPKTNVKRSLDFWLEKEIANNLAFLSVTSDDSRKVMAVCVEEHINGEGITIRIASNTEAFSEAAVGFRKIGVILERVARRREYIRQVIALDIDRILSRLRSRHTSTKRKAGKPAIITQLYDAINDESVKSTASLTDRSQGLQDLFTELEGIPDINASTALTHRLVRNIVAQAYILTSTTDLDLLFRDSKLQPPSLISHIPLAFGKLSRYYSATRSLICAARDPECRVFRTVVIEPFHTGIPSSLHEDGIKVHAEIQLLFFYELHPDLPRPRIICASKSACYLCNLFFRLHGVFQVPRSHGKLYPQWTLPDWLPILAARHAELANLTTRLKAALDSRAKLPRGTRHTDPNESVVSLPWSWPPSTIHKSLSSIATTSTIRPRSPLHQEGTQDAVLSQLSSMPPTPPWTPSAQISTPISSPLPLIPEEPVQTPSSSHCITITPTQLPYSASITSLTPPLLLHFDQPPLKLDFDFSHASPCRLLITKGAETAGEGGEYRVVDIEDIPTATEFQVAPLERKPREVKFQLQGVCVAVTWGLGVIA
;
A
#
# COMPACT_ATOMS: atom_id res chain seq x y z
N MET A 1 23.86 -26.82 -10.57
CA MET A 1 22.94 -27.86 -10.07
C MET A 1 21.68 -27.86 -10.93
N ARG A 2 21.72 -28.54 -12.09
CA ARG A 2 20.62 -28.52 -13.06
C ARG A 2 19.47 -29.41 -12.56
N CYS A 3 18.20 -29.03 -12.79
CA CYS A 3 17.09 -29.99 -12.66
C CYS A 3 17.24 -31.06 -13.74
N SER A 4 17.83 -32.20 -13.37
CA SER A 4 18.29 -33.26 -14.25
C SER A 4 17.19 -33.93 -15.06
N SER A 5 17.52 -34.28 -16.31
CA SER A 5 16.69 -35.01 -17.28
C SER A 5 15.39 -34.33 -17.74
N GLY A 6 15.10 -34.44 -19.04
CA GLY A 6 13.84 -33.96 -19.62
C GLY A 6 12.61 -34.77 -19.19
N ASP A 7 12.80 -35.98 -18.65
CA ASP A 7 11.73 -36.93 -18.36
C ASP A 7 11.12 -36.78 -16.96
N GLU A 8 11.90 -36.39 -15.93
CA GLU A 8 11.33 -36.02 -14.61
C GLU A 8 10.44 -34.77 -14.74
N LYS A 9 10.84 -33.78 -15.55
CA LYS A 9 10.08 -32.54 -15.79
C LYS A 9 8.72 -32.77 -16.48
N ARG A 10 8.53 -33.87 -17.21
CA ARG A 10 7.28 -34.17 -17.94
C ARG A 10 6.15 -34.72 -17.04
N ARG A 11 6.47 -35.19 -15.83
CA ARG A 11 5.50 -35.85 -14.93
C ARG A 11 4.71 -34.86 -14.07
N VAL A 12 5.34 -33.78 -13.62
CA VAL A 12 4.70 -32.75 -12.77
C VAL A 12 3.79 -31.83 -13.61
N ASN A 13 2.62 -31.46 -13.08
CA ASN A 13 1.73 -30.47 -13.72
C ASN A 13 2.43 -29.08 -13.80
N ASN A 14 2.24 -28.34 -14.90
CA ASN A 14 2.81 -26.99 -15.09
C ASN A 14 2.42 -25.99 -13.99
N VAL A 15 1.27 -26.20 -13.36
CA VAL A 15 0.80 -25.48 -12.16
C VAL A 15 0.62 -26.51 -11.04
N PRO A 16 1.68 -26.82 -10.24
CA PRO A 16 1.58 -27.85 -9.21
C PRO A 16 0.64 -27.47 -8.04
N GLU A 17 0.51 -26.18 -7.73
CA GLU A 17 -0.20 -25.64 -6.56
C GLU A 17 -1.11 -24.50 -7.01
N ALA A 18 -2.30 -24.37 -6.44
CA ALA A 18 -3.14 -23.20 -6.66
C ALA A 18 -2.47 -21.92 -6.08
N PRO A 19 -2.85 -20.70 -6.52
CA PRO A 19 -2.27 -19.47 -6.01
C PRO A 19 -2.51 -19.25 -4.50
N THR A 20 -1.44 -19.35 -3.70
CA THR A 20 -1.49 -19.27 -2.22
C THR A 20 -0.97 -17.92 -1.71
N LYS A 21 -1.65 -17.33 -0.72
CA LYS A 21 -1.09 -16.24 0.11
C LYS A 21 -0.24 -16.86 1.21
N THR A 22 0.89 -16.26 1.56
CA THR A 22 1.74 -16.77 2.65
C THR A 22 1.14 -16.35 4.00
N THR A 23 0.80 -17.33 4.84
CA THR A 23 0.35 -17.09 6.22
C THR A 23 1.53 -16.58 7.05
N VAL A 24 1.35 -15.44 7.72
CA VAL A 24 2.42 -14.76 8.45
C VAL A 24 2.30 -15.08 9.94
N SER A 25 3.37 -15.56 10.56
CA SER A 25 3.58 -15.53 12.00
C SER A 25 4.72 -14.55 12.32
N PRO A 26 4.43 -13.25 12.48
CA PRO A 26 5.48 -12.24 12.62
C PRO A 26 6.12 -12.40 14.00
N LYS A 27 7.41 -12.78 14.03
CA LYS A 27 8.21 -12.71 15.26
C LYS A 27 8.55 -11.25 15.52
N THR A 28 7.97 -10.66 16.57
CA THR A 28 8.30 -9.31 17.01
C THR A 28 9.76 -9.25 17.41
N ASN A 29 10.54 -8.37 16.78
CA ASN A 29 11.92 -8.11 17.16
C ASN A 29 12.00 -6.69 17.73
N VAL A 30 12.21 -6.59 19.04
CA VAL A 30 12.23 -5.33 19.80
C VAL A 30 13.34 -4.37 19.34
N LYS A 31 14.31 -4.84 18.53
CA LYS A 31 15.44 -4.05 18.01
C LYS A 31 15.20 -3.46 16.61
N ARG A 32 13.99 -3.46 16.06
CA ARG A 32 13.66 -2.86 14.74
C ARG A 32 12.59 -1.79 14.87
N SER A 33 12.81 -0.65 14.25
CA SER A 33 11.79 0.40 14.04
C SER A 33 10.74 -0.04 13.02
N LEU A 34 11.12 -0.81 12.00
CA LEU A 34 10.16 -1.39 11.06
C LEU A 34 9.47 -2.62 11.67
N ASP A 35 8.16 -2.54 11.83
CA ASP A 35 7.34 -3.76 11.99
C ASP A 35 7.31 -4.58 10.69
N PHE A 36 6.83 -5.83 10.77
CA PHE A 36 6.81 -6.73 9.61
C PHE A 36 5.84 -6.27 8.50
N TRP A 37 4.71 -5.68 8.86
CA TRP A 37 3.68 -5.24 7.92
C TRP A 37 4.13 -4.00 7.15
N LEU A 38 4.78 -3.06 7.82
CA LEU A 38 5.38 -1.88 7.21
C LEU A 38 6.56 -2.26 6.30
N GLU A 39 7.47 -3.16 6.74
CA GLU A 39 8.54 -3.71 5.87
C GLU A 39 7.94 -4.35 4.60
N LYS A 40 6.90 -5.17 4.76
CA LYS A 40 6.18 -5.81 3.67
C LYS A 40 5.48 -4.82 2.74
N GLU A 41 4.82 -3.80 3.28
CA GLU A 41 4.12 -2.80 2.49
C GLU A 41 5.10 -1.97 1.67
N ILE A 42 6.17 -1.46 2.29
CA ILE A 42 7.25 -0.73 1.63
C ILE A 42 7.86 -1.59 0.51
N ALA A 43 8.33 -2.81 0.82
CA ALA A 43 8.95 -3.69 -0.17
C ALA A 43 8.00 -4.07 -1.32
N ASN A 44 6.71 -4.29 -1.03
CA ASN A 44 5.70 -4.63 -2.05
C ASN A 44 5.33 -3.43 -2.94
N ASN A 45 5.25 -2.22 -2.38
CA ASN A 45 4.97 -1.00 -3.14
C ASN A 45 6.15 -0.64 -4.04
N LEU A 46 7.37 -0.72 -3.51
CA LEU A 46 8.60 -0.57 -4.29
C LEU A 46 8.72 -1.64 -5.39
N ALA A 47 8.40 -2.91 -5.10
CA ALA A 47 8.38 -3.97 -6.11
C ALA A 47 7.32 -3.74 -7.21
N PHE A 48 6.21 -3.06 -6.93
CA PHE A 48 5.24 -2.69 -7.97
C PHE A 48 5.74 -1.55 -8.88
N LEU A 49 6.37 -0.53 -8.30
CA LEU A 49 6.96 0.62 -9.01
C LEU A 49 8.27 0.27 -9.75
N SER A 50 8.96 -0.80 -9.32
CA SER A 50 10.26 -1.25 -9.88
C SER A 50 10.29 -1.58 -11.37
N VAL A 51 9.13 -1.80 -12.00
CA VAL A 51 9.03 -2.40 -13.33
C VAL A 51 9.07 -1.32 -14.38
N THR A 52 10.21 -1.14 -15.06
CA THR A 52 10.37 -0.16 -16.14
C THR A 52 9.82 -0.62 -17.49
N SER A 53 9.21 -1.81 -17.58
CA SER A 53 8.86 -2.44 -18.87
C SER A 53 7.60 -3.30 -18.81
N ASP A 54 6.80 -3.27 -19.88
CA ASP A 54 5.66 -4.18 -20.08
C ASP A 54 6.02 -5.53 -20.69
N ASP A 55 7.31 -5.88 -20.78
CA ASP A 55 7.71 -7.26 -20.98
C ASP A 55 7.51 -8.06 -19.69
N SER A 56 6.53 -8.98 -19.72
CA SER A 56 6.25 -9.89 -18.60
C SER A 56 7.41 -10.83 -18.28
N ARG A 57 8.45 -10.91 -19.11
CA ARG A 57 9.67 -11.68 -18.83
C ARG A 57 10.63 -10.94 -17.89
N LYS A 58 10.56 -9.61 -17.79
CA LYS A 58 11.37 -8.79 -16.88
C LYS A 58 10.69 -8.72 -15.51
N VAL A 59 11.20 -9.49 -14.56
CA VAL A 59 10.72 -9.56 -13.18
C VAL A 59 11.77 -8.93 -12.27
N MET A 60 11.32 -8.01 -11.44
CA MET A 60 12.12 -7.34 -10.42
C MET A 60 11.70 -7.85 -9.04
N ALA A 61 12.67 -8.11 -8.19
CA ALA A 61 12.47 -8.35 -6.77
C ALA A 61 13.09 -7.21 -5.95
N VAL A 62 12.48 -6.91 -4.81
CA VAL A 62 12.86 -5.84 -3.89
C VAL A 62 12.72 -6.34 -2.45
N CYS A 63 13.69 -5.96 -1.61
CA CYS A 63 13.60 -6.06 -0.16
C CYS A 63 14.20 -4.79 0.45
N VAL A 64 13.96 -4.59 1.75
CA VAL A 64 14.48 -3.42 2.46
C VAL A 64 15.19 -3.80 3.75
N GLU A 65 16.33 -3.18 3.98
CA GLU A 65 17.16 -3.34 5.17
C GLU A 65 17.06 -2.06 6.00
N GLU A 66 16.69 -2.19 7.26
CA GLU A 66 16.76 -1.08 8.22
C GLU A 66 18.21 -0.86 8.64
N HIS A 67 18.69 0.38 8.59
CA HIS A 67 20.03 0.74 9.06
C HIS A 67 20.09 0.63 10.59
N ILE A 68 21.25 0.28 11.14
CA ILE A 68 21.45 0.03 12.59
C ILE A 68 21.10 1.26 13.45
N ASN A 69 21.14 2.47 12.87
CA ASN A 69 20.77 3.72 13.54
C ASN A 69 19.25 4.03 13.53
N GLY A 70 18.42 3.24 12.85
CA GLY A 70 16.98 3.50 12.66
C GLY A 70 16.64 4.71 11.76
N GLU A 71 17.63 5.39 11.20
CA GLU A 71 17.49 6.62 10.40
C GLU A 71 17.91 6.43 8.93
N GLY A 72 17.91 5.19 8.46
CA GLY A 72 18.19 4.86 7.08
C GLY A 72 17.59 3.53 6.64
N ILE A 73 17.45 3.38 5.33
CA ILE A 73 16.93 2.20 4.65
C ILE A 73 17.78 1.88 3.41
N THR A 74 18.22 0.64 3.28
CA THR A 74 18.79 0.13 2.03
C THR A 74 17.70 -0.60 1.27
N ILE A 75 17.32 -0.07 0.10
CA ILE A 75 16.40 -0.72 -0.84
C ILE A 75 17.26 -1.56 -1.78
N ARG A 76 17.23 -2.88 -1.60
CA ARG A 76 17.99 -3.81 -2.43
C ARG A 76 17.11 -4.39 -3.53
N ILE A 77 17.56 -4.28 -4.77
CA ILE A 77 16.81 -4.70 -5.96
C ILE A 77 17.56 -5.75 -6.76
N ALA A 78 16.86 -6.73 -7.32
CA ALA A 78 17.43 -7.68 -8.28
C ALA A 78 16.49 -7.89 -9.47
N SER A 79 17.05 -8.33 -10.60
CA SER A 79 16.32 -8.61 -11.83
C SER A 79 16.66 -9.99 -12.37
N ASN A 80 15.68 -10.70 -12.90
CA ASN A 80 15.90 -11.94 -13.65
C ASN A 80 16.48 -11.69 -15.08
N THR A 81 16.86 -10.45 -15.39
CA THR A 81 17.53 -10.04 -16.62
C THR A 81 18.66 -9.06 -16.31
N GLU A 82 19.73 -9.05 -17.11
CA GLU A 82 20.89 -8.15 -16.92
C GLU A 82 20.56 -6.65 -17.10
N ALA A 83 19.40 -6.32 -17.69
CA ALA A 83 18.94 -4.96 -17.94
C ALA A 83 18.18 -4.37 -16.72
N PHE A 84 18.90 -3.97 -15.67
CA PHE A 84 18.35 -3.32 -14.47
C PHE A 84 18.88 -1.91 -14.19
N SER A 85 19.75 -1.36 -15.05
CA SER A 85 20.33 -0.01 -14.90
C SER A 85 19.27 1.09 -14.88
N GLU A 86 18.30 1.04 -15.78
CA GLU A 86 17.13 1.95 -15.83
C GLU A 86 16.32 1.90 -14.53
N ALA A 87 16.03 0.68 -14.03
CA ALA A 87 15.30 0.50 -12.79
C ALA A 87 16.08 1.10 -11.61
N ALA A 88 17.39 0.87 -11.52
CA ALA A 88 18.23 1.48 -10.49
C ALA A 88 18.26 3.02 -10.57
N VAL A 89 18.21 3.62 -11.78
CA VAL A 89 18.06 5.07 -11.96
C VAL A 89 16.69 5.55 -11.45
N GLY A 90 15.60 4.85 -11.81
CA GLY A 90 14.25 5.14 -11.31
C GLY A 90 14.18 5.07 -9.78
N PHE A 91 14.72 4.02 -9.18
CA PHE A 91 14.82 3.86 -7.73
C PHE A 91 15.62 4.97 -7.05
N ARG A 92 16.75 5.42 -7.63
CA ARG A 92 17.49 6.55 -7.06
C ARG A 92 16.67 7.84 -7.07
N LYS A 93 15.87 8.08 -8.11
CA LYS A 93 14.91 9.21 -8.12
C LYS A 93 13.84 9.05 -7.04
N ILE A 94 13.25 7.86 -6.88
CA ILE A 94 12.29 7.57 -5.79
C ILE A 94 12.93 7.79 -4.42
N GLY A 95 14.15 7.28 -4.18
CA GLY A 95 14.87 7.44 -2.93
C GLY A 95 15.11 8.91 -2.58
N VAL A 96 15.57 9.72 -3.53
CA VAL A 96 15.74 11.17 -3.36
C VAL A 96 14.41 11.87 -3.03
N ILE A 97 13.30 11.46 -3.64
CA ILE A 97 11.97 12.01 -3.33
C ILE A 97 11.58 11.66 -1.90
N LEU A 98 11.66 10.38 -1.51
CA LEU A 98 11.31 9.92 -0.15
C LEU A 98 12.19 10.59 0.92
N GLU A 99 13.48 10.78 0.63
CA GLU A 99 14.42 11.53 1.47
C GLU A 99 14.07 13.00 1.66
N ARG A 100 13.54 13.68 0.62
CA ARG A 100 13.08 15.07 0.71
C ARG A 100 11.76 15.18 1.47
N VAL A 101 10.88 14.20 1.30
CA VAL A 101 9.61 14.08 2.02
C VAL A 101 9.85 13.85 3.51
N ALA A 102 10.73 12.92 3.88
CA ALA A 102 11.11 12.65 5.27
C ALA A 102 11.81 13.85 5.95
N ARG A 103 12.52 14.67 5.18
CA ARG A 103 13.10 15.94 5.67
C ARG A 103 12.15 17.16 5.54
N ARG A 104 10.88 16.95 5.17
CA ARG A 104 9.83 17.97 5.02
C ARG A 104 10.19 19.13 4.07
N ARG A 105 10.88 18.83 2.96
CA ARG A 105 11.39 19.85 2.02
C ARG A 105 10.57 20.06 0.74
N GLU A 106 9.76 19.10 0.30
CA GLU A 106 8.99 19.18 -0.96
C GLU A 106 7.62 18.48 -0.90
N TYR A 107 6.67 18.95 -1.72
CA TYR A 107 5.32 18.38 -1.93
C TYR A 107 5.25 17.56 -3.23
N ILE A 108 4.30 16.63 -3.34
CA ILE A 108 4.64 15.35 -3.97
C ILE A 108 3.88 15.09 -5.27
N ARG A 109 4.55 15.44 -6.39
CA ARG A 109 4.06 15.18 -7.75
C ARG A 109 4.95 14.24 -8.57
N GLN A 110 6.13 13.88 -8.06
CA GLN A 110 7.22 13.32 -8.86
C GLN A 110 7.23 11.79 -9.02
N VAL A 111 6.71 11.01 -8.06
CA VAL A 111 6.81 9.53 -8.12
C VAL A 111 6.02 8.94 -9.29
N ILE A 112 4.76 9.35 -9.46
CA ILE A 112 3.90 8.89 -10.58
C ILE A 112 4.48 9.30 -11.94
N ALA A 113 5.20 10.43 -12.00
CA ALA A 113 5.85 10.89 -13.24
C ALA A 113 6.94 9.93 -13.74
N LEU A 114 7.53 9.10 -12.87
CA LEU A 114 8.53 8.09 -13.24
C LEU A 114 7.93 6.87 -13.95
N ASP A 115 6.62 6.67 -13.87
CA ASP A 115 5.88 5.52 -14.42
C ASP A 115 5.00 5.90 -15.63
N ILE A 116 5.11 7.11 -16.19
CA ILE A 116 4.16 7.63 -17.20
C ILE A 116 4.00 6.73 -18.43
N ASP A 117 5.09 6.35 -19.11
CA ASP A 117 5.00 5.45 -20.29
C ASP A 117 4.24 4.16 -19.99
N ARG A 118 4.44 3.64 -18.78
CA ARG A 118 3.87 2.39 -18.28
C ARG A 118 2.40 2.56 -17.89
N ILE A 119 2.01 3.74 -17.40
CA ILE A 119 0.60 4.10 -17.16
C ILE A 119 -0.12 4.34 -18.50
N LEU A 120 0.46 5.11 -19.43
CA LEU A 120 -0.08 5.34 -20.78
C LEU A 120 -0.32 4.01 -21.53
N SER A 121 0.64 3.07 -21.46
CA SER A 121 0.49 1.72 -22.00
C SER A 121 -0.63 0.89 -21.34
N ARG A 122 -0.87 1.05 -20.03
CA ARG A 122 -2.01 0.43 -19.32
C ARG A 122 -3.35 1.04 -19.71
N LEU A 123 -3.39 2.36 -19.85
CA LEU A 123 -4.56 3.09 -20.35
C LEU A 123 -4.89 2.70 -21.80
N ARG A 124 -3.86 2.27 -22.55
CA ARG A 124 -3.85 2.06 -24.02
C ARG A 124 -4.00 3.39 -24.76
N SER A 125 -3.43 4.45 -24.19
CA SER A 125 -3.34 5.79 -24.76
C SER A 125 -2.61 5.78 -26.11
N ARG A 126 -2.99 6.65 -27.05
CA ARG A 126 -2.24 6.86 -28.31
C ARG A 126 -0.81 7.32 -28.08
N HIS A 127 -0.54 7.92 -26.92
CA HIS A 127 0.76 8.45 -26.50
C HIS A 127 1.74 7.38 -26.00
N THR A 128 1.34 6.10 -25.97
CA THR A 128 2.26 5.03 -25.61
C THR A 128 3.37 4.89 -26.65
N SER A 129 4.62 4.81 -26.18
CA SER A 129 5.76 4.39 -27.00
C SER A 129 5.65 2.94 -27.53
N THR A 130 4.72 2.12 -26.99
CA THR A 130 4.64 0.69 -27.30
C THR A 130 3.47 0.31 -28.24
N LYS A 131 3.79 -0.11 -29.47
CA LYS A 131 2.78 -0.56 -30.45
C LYS A 131 2.03 -1.85 -30.07
N ARG A 132 2.40 -2.54 -28.97
CA ARG A 132 1.80 -3.81 -28.49
C ARG A 132 0.30 -3.73 -28.15
N LYS A 133 -0.24 -2.52 -27.96
CA LYS A 133 -1.65 -2.28 -27.58
C LYS A 133 -2.45 -1.49 -28.63
N ALA A 134 -1.83 -1.11 -29.75
CA ALA A 134 -2.49 -0.35 -30.81
C ALA A 134 -3.76 -1.06 -31.31
N GLY A 135 -4.80 -0.28 -31.62
CA GLY A 135 -6.10 -0.78 -32.09
C GLY A 135 -6.96 -1.50 -31.05
N LYS A 136 -6.56 -1.54 -29.77
CA LYS A 136 -7.40 -2.08 -28.68
C LYS A 136 -8.13 -0.92 -27.99
N PRO A 137 -9.41 -1.06 -27.63
CA PRO A 137 -10.17 0.01 -26.96
C PRO A 137 -9.48 0.43 -25.67
N ALA A 138 -9.55 1.70 -25.30
CA ALA A 138 -8.97 2.22 -24.07
C ALA A 138 -9.62 1.58 -22.84
N ILE A 139 -8.85 1.39 -21.76
CA ILE A 139 -9.38 0.72 -20.56
C ILE A 139 -10.40 1.59 -19.80
N ILE A 140 -10.23 2.91 -19.86
CA ILE A 140 -11.18 3.88 -19.29
C ILE A 140 -12.53 3.75 -20.01
N THR A 141 -12.52 3.74 -21.34
CA THR A 141 -13.73 3.58 -22.16
C THR A 141 -14.40 2.22 -21.93
N GLN A 142 -13.65 1.11 -21.86
CA GLN A 142 -14.22 -0.19 -21.45
C GLN A 142 -14.91 -0.15 -20.08
N LEU A 143 -14.40 0.61 -19.10
CA LEU A 143 -15.06 0.78 -17.81
C LEU A 143 -16.31 1.65 -17.94
N TYR A 144 -16.23 2.77 -18.67
CA TYR A 144 -17.36 3.65 -18.92
C TYR A 144 -18.51 2.91 -19.61
N ASP A 145 -18.23 2.20 -20.70
CA ASP A 145 -19.19 1.38 -21.43
C ASP A 145 -19.79 0.32 -20.51
N ALA A 146 -18.97 -0.39 -19.72
CA ALA A 146 -19.44 -1.43 -18.80
C ALA A 146 -20.26 -0.90 -17.62
N ILE A 147 -20.01 0.32 -17.14
CA ILE A 147 -20.81 0.95 -16.07
C ILE A 147 -22.15 1.44 -16.61
N ASN A 148 -22.23 1.79 -17.90
CA ASN A 148 -23.46 2.26 -18.54
C ASN A 148 -24.24 1.16 -19.29
N ASP A 149 -23.77 -0.09 -19.26
CA ASP A 149 -24.46 -1.26 -19.82
C ASP A 149 -25.74 -1.58 -19.02
N GLU A 150 -26.86 -1.82 -19.71
CA GLU A 150 -28.17 -2.08 -19.10
C GLU A 150 -28.19 -3.29 -18.14
N SER A 151 -27.24 -4.22 -18.26
CA SER A 151 -27.10 -5.37 -17.37
C SER A 151 -26.36 -5.07 -16.06
N VAL A 152 -25.77 -3.88 -15.92
CA VAL A 152 -25.00 -3.47 -14.74
C VAL A 152 -25.81 -2.47 -13.90
N LYS A 153 -26.00 -2.80 -12.61
CA LYS A 153 -26.74 -1.97 -11.65
C LYS A 153 -25.85 -0.87 -11.07
N SER A 154 -25.57 0.14 -11.89
CA SER A 154 -24.77 1.31 -11.50
C SER A 154 -25.58 2.33 -10.69
N THR A 155 -24.89 3.09 -9.84
CA THR A 155 -25.45 4.25 -9.14
C THR A 155 -25.05 5.53 -9.86
N ALA A 156 -25.83 6.61 -9.72
CA ALA A 156 -25.50 7.91 -10.33
C ALA A 156 -24.06 8.34 -10.00
N SER A 157 -23.66 8.27 -8.72
CA SER A 157 -22.29 8.59 -8.30
C SER A 157 -21.20 7.73 -8.94
N LEU A 158 -21.50 6.48 -9.33
CA LEU A 158 -20.55 5.63 -10.06
C LEU A 158 -20.47 6.02 -11.54
N THR A 159 -21.61 6.36 -12.17
CA THR A 159 -21.68 6.88 -13.53
C THR A 159 -20.98 8.24 -13.66
N ASP A 160 -21.20 9.16 -12.72
CA ASP A 160 -20.52 10.47 -12.69
C ASP A 160 -18.99 10.31 -12.59
N ARG A 161 -18.53 9.33 -11.79
CA ARG A 161 -17.10 9.02 -11.66
C ARG A 161 -16.51 8.35 -12.89
N SER A 162 -17.27 7.49 -13.58
CA SER A 162 -16.81 6.87 -14.83
C SER A 162 -16.75 7.90 -15.97
N GLN A 163 -17.72 8.82 -16.02
CA GLN A 163 -17.71 9.97 -16.93
C GLN A 163 -16.51 10.87 -16.67
N GLY A 164 -16.28 11.32 -15.43
CA GLY A 164 -15.13 12.18 -15.10
C GLY A 164 -13.77 11.53 -15.38
N LEU A 165 -13.67 10.19 -15.29
CA LEU A 165 -12.50 9.45 -15.77
C LEU A 165 -12.37 9.46 -17.30
N GLN A 166 -13.48 9.28 -18.02
CA GLN A 166 -13.53 9.33 -19.48
C GLN A 166 -13.21 10.74 -20.01
N ASP A 167 -13.63 11.80 -19.33
CA ASP A 167 -13.32 13.20 -19.65
C ASP A 167 -11.82 13.48 -19.51
N LEU A 168 -11.23 13.13 -18.36
CA LEU A 168 -9.78 13.25 -18.12
C LEU A 168 -8.95 12.45 -19.14
N PHE A 169 -9.42 11.27 -19.53
CA PHE A 169 -8.78 10.48 -20.57
C PHE A 169 -8.93 11.10 -21.95
N THR A 170 -10.07 11.73 -22.24
CA THR A 170 -10.30 12.46 -23.51
C THR A 170 -9.45 13.72 -23.60
N GLU A 171 -9.25 14.46 -22.50
CA GLU A 171 -8.31 15.59 -22.43
C GLU A 171 -6.86 15.12 -22.69
N LEU A 172 -6.45 14.01 -22.06
CA LEU A 172 -5.12 13.40 -22.27
C LEU A 172 -4.92 12.97 -23.73
N GLU A 173 -5.89 12.27 -24.32
CA GLU A 173 -5.86 11.90 -25.73
C GLU A 173 -6.03 13.11 -26.67
N GLY A 174 -6.44 14.29 -26.17
CA GLY A 174 -6.50 15.53 -26.93
C GLY A 174 -5.14 16.16 -27.19
N ILE A 175 -4.16 15.98 -26.29
CA ILE A 175 -2.82 16.59 -26.37
C ILE A 175 -2.14 16.23 -27.72
N PRO A 176 -1.62 17.19 -28.51
CA PRO A 176 -0.90 16.87 -29.76
C PRO A 176 0.48 16.25 -29.54
N ASP A 177 1.28 16.84 -28.64
CA ASP A 177 2.58 16.32 -28.21
C ASP A 177 2.70 16.41 -26.68
N ILE A 178 2.83 15.23 -26.05
CA ILE A 178 3.00 15.10 -24.61
C ILE A 178 4.38 15.55 -24.12
N ASN A 179 5.39 15.59 -24.98
CA ASN A 179 6.74 16.05 -24.64
C ASN A 179 6.76 17.58 -24.51
N ALA A 180 6.17 18.30 -25.47
CA ALA A 180 5.90 19.73 -25.35
C ALA A 180 4.96 20.08 -24.16
N SER A 181 4.05 19.18 -23.80
CA SER A 181 3.00 19.40 -22.78
C SER A 181 3.24 18.63 -21.47
N THR A 182 4.52 18.45 -21.08
CA THR A 182 4.94 17.54 -20.00
C THR A 182 4.16 17.78 -18.69
N ALA A 183 4.07 19.03 -18.21
CA ALA A 183 3.38 19.36 -16.95
C ALA A 183 1.88 19.02 -16.96
N LEU A 184 1.19 19.29 -18.09
CA LEU A 184 -0.21 18.94 -18.29
C LEU A 184 -0.41 17.43 -18.32
N THR A 185 0.43 16.71 -19.07
CA THR A 185 0.41 15.24 -19.16
C THR A 185 0.59 14.61 -17.78
N HIS A 186 1.56 15.09 -16.99
CA HIS A 186 1.81 14.63 -15.63
C HIS A 186 0.58 14.85 -14.73
N ARG A 187 -0.06 16.03 -14.81
CA ARG A 187 -1.27 16.37 -14.05
C ARG A 187 -2.43 15.42 -14.39
N LEU A 188 -2.70 15.20 -15.68
CA LEU A 188 -3.80 14.34 -16.12
C LEU A 188 -3.58 12.88 -15.76
N VAL A 189 -2.40 12.34 -16.02
CA VAL A 189 -2.06 10.96 -15.64
C VAL A 189 -2.20 10.75 -14.13
N ARG A 190 -1.74 11.70 -13.30
CA ARG A 190 -1.91 11.68 -11.84
C ARG A 190 -3.39 11.68 -11.45
N ASN A 191 -4.19 12.56 -12.03
CA ASN A 191 -5.61 12.67 -11.73
C ASN A 191 -6.38 11.40 -12.13
N ILE A 192 -6.05 10.79 -13.27
CA ILE A 192 -6.62 9.50 -13.72
C ILE A 192 -6.32 8.38 -12.73
N VAL A 193 -5.06 8.21 -12.28
CA VAL A 193 -4.74 7.13 -11.32
C VAL A 193 -5.31 7.40 -9.92
N ALA A 194 -5.47 8.67 -9.53
CA ALA A 194 -6.14 9.06 -8.29
C ALA A 194 -7.65 8.74 -8.33
N GLN A 195 -8.36 9.11 -9.40
CA GLN A 195 -9.78 8.79 -9.57
C GLN A 195 -10.02 7.28 -9.71
N ALA A 196 -9.14 6.56 -10.41
CA ALA A 196 -9.17 5.09 -10.46
C ALA A 196 -8.97 4.47 -9.05
N TYR A 197 -8.13 5.06 -8.20
CA TYR A 197 -7.99 4.63 -6.80
C TYR A 197 -9.23 4.91 -5.96
N ILE A 198 -9.83 6.10 -6.08
CA ILE A 198 -11.08 6.41 -5.36
C ILE A 198 -12.17 5.41 -5.77
N LEU A 199 -12.41 5.25 -7.08
CA LEU A 199 -13.42 4.34 -7.63
C LEU A 199 -13.21 2.89 -7.16
N THR A 200 -11.98 2.36 -7.23
CA THR A 200 -11.68 0.98 -6.77
C THR A 200 -11.61 0.81 -5.26
N SER A 201 -11.61 1.91 -4.48
CA SER A 201 -11.70 1.86 -3.02
C SER A 201 -13.14 1.99 -2.51
N THR A 202 -14.01 2.67 -3.27
CA THR A 202 -15.44 2.83 -2.94
C THR A 202 -16.33 1.76 -3.59
N THR A 203 -15.85 1.04 -4.59
CA THR A 203 -16.67 0.12 -5.40
C THR A 203 -15.90 -1.16 -5.72
N ASP A 204 -16.45 -2.29 -5.28
CA ASP A 204 -15.96 -3.62 -5.65
C ASP A 204 -16.44 -3.96 -7.08
N LEU A 205 -15.54 -3.81 -8.06
CA LEU A 205 -15.83 -4.09 -9.46
C LEU A 205 -16.01 -5.60 -9.75
N ASP A 206 -15.39 -6.49 -8.98
CA ASP A 206 -15.57 -7.93 -9.12
C ASP A 206 -16.97 -8.38 -8.64
N LEU A 207 -17.55 -7.68 -7.66
CA LEU A 207 -18.96 -7.84 -7.27
C LEU A 207 -19.91 -7.17 -8.27
N LEU A 208 -19.61 -5.94 -8.70
CA LEU A 208 -20.47 -5.16 -9.62
C LEU A 208 -20.73 -5.89 -10.94
N PHE A 209 -19.69 -6.50 -11.54
CA PHE A 209 -19.80 -7.15 -12.85
C PHE A 209 -20.16 -8.64 -12.78
N ARG A 210 -20.23 -9.25 -11.59
CA ARG A 210 -20.36 -10.70 -11.41
C ARG A 210 -21.50 -11.33 -12.21
N ASP A 211 -22.68 -10.72 -12.13
CA ASP A 211 -23.92 -11.23 -12.72
C ASP A 211 -24.33 -10.43 -13.99
N SER A 212 -23.41 -9.60 -14.51
CA SER A 212 -23.62 -8.79 -15.72
C SER A 212 -23.54 -9.64 -16.99
N LYS A 213 -24.12 -9.12 -18.09
CA LYS A 213 -24.14 -9.78 -19.41
C LYS A 213 -23.09 -9.22 -20.38
N LEU A 214 -22.13 -8.43 -19.86
CA LEU A 214 -21.10 -7.71 -20.62
C LEU A 214 -20.42 -8.58 -21.69
N GLN A 215 -20.33 -8.04 -22.91
CA GLN A 215 -19.68 -8.69 -24.04
C GLN A 215 -18.37 -7.98 -24.43
N PRO A 216 -17.27 -8.72 -24.64
CA PRO A 216 -17.09 -10.15 -24.39
C PRO A 216 -17.01 -10.48 -22.88
N PRO A 217 -17.39 -11.69 -22.43
CA PRO A 217 -17.44 -12.05 -21.00
C PRO A 217 -16.10 -11.91 -20.26
N SER A 218 -14.99 -11.92 -21.00
CA SER A 218 -13.66 -11.61 -20.47
C SER A 218 -13.56 -10.23 -19.79
N LEU A 219 -14.40 -9.25 -20.14
CA LEU A 219 -14.42 -7.92 -19.52
C LEU A 219 -14.71 -7.98 -18.02
N ILE A 220 -15.60 -8.88 -17.59
CA ILE A 220 -16.00 -9.08 -16.19
C ILE A 220 -14.78 -9.28 -15.29
N SER A 221 -13.77 -10.03 -15.77
CA SER A 221 -12.51 -10.24 -15.03
C SER A 221 -11.39 -9.28 -15.43
N HIS A 222 -11.38 -8.78 -16.67
CA HIS A 222 -10.29 -7.93 -17.18
C HIS A 222 -10.37 -6.51 -16.62
N ILE A 223 -11.57 -5.92 -16.50
CA ILE A 223 -11.74 -4.54 -16.03
C ILE A 223 -11.29 -4.39 -14.56
N PRO A 224 -11.76 -5.20 -13.58
CA PRO A 224 -11.29 -5.13 -12.19
C PRO A 224 -9.76 -5.30 -12.08
N LEU A 225 -9.19 -6.29 -12.79
CA LEU A 225 -7.75 -6.55 -12.78
C LEU A 225 -6.90 -5.44 -13.40
N ALA A 226 -7.44 -4.70 -14.37
CA ALA A 226 -6.74 -3.58 -15.00
C ALA A 226 -6.85 -2.31 -14.14
N PHE A 227 -8.04 -2.01 -13.59
CA PHE A 227 -8.25 -0.87 -12.70
C PHE A 227 -7.51 -1.02 -11.38
N GLY A 228 -7.49 -2.22 -10.78
CA GLY A 228 -6.67 -2.53 -9.61
C GLY A 228 -5.17 -2.33 -9.83
N LYS A 229 -4.68 -2.39 -11.08
CA LYS A 229 -3.29 -2.05 -11.44
C LYS A 229 -3.09 -0.55 -11.66
N LEU A 230 -4.09 0.17 -12.19
CA LEU A 230 -4.03 1.62 -12.34
C LEU A 230 -4.10 2.35 -10.98
N SER A 231 -5.03 1.95 -10.11
CA SER A 231 -5.12 2.46 -8.74
C SER A 231 -3.90 2.15 -7.88
N ARG A 232 -3.13 1.11 -8.27
CA ARG A 232 -1.91 0.76 -7.53
C ARG A 232 -0.80 1.79 -7.67
N TYR A 233 -0.72 2.56 -8.74
CA TYR A 233 0.24 3.66 -8.85
C TYR A 233 0.01 4.73 -7.80
N TYR A 234 -1.25 5.18 -7.65
CA TYR A 234 -1.61 6.17 -6.65
C TYR A 234 -1.45 5.63 -5.23
N SER A 235 -2.02 4.46 -4.92
CA SER A 235 -1.98 3.89 -3.57
C SER A 235 -0.58 3.47 -3.11
N ALA A 236 0.25 2.89 -3.99
CA ALA A 236 1.64 2.56 -3.64
C ALA A 236 2.48 3.83 -3.40
N THR A 237 2.28 4.86 -4.24
CA THR A 237 2.91 6.18 -4.07
C THR A 237 2.50 6.80 -2.73
N ARG A 238 1.18 6.92 -2.48
CA ARG A 238 0.63 7.49 -1.24
C ARG A 238 1.10 6.75 0.01
N SER A 239 1.12 5.42 0.00
CA SER A 239 1.62 4.62 1.13
C SER A 239 3.10 4.87 1.43
N LEU A 240 3.98 4.89 0.42
CA LEU A 240 5.40 5.20 0.61
C LEU A 240 5.62 6.64 1.11
N ILE A 241 4.79 7.58 0.66
CA ILE A 241 4.77 8.97 1.12
C ILE A 241 4.37 9.07 2.59
N CYS A 242 3.27 8.42 2.99
CA CYS A 242 2.82 8.39 4.38
C CYS A 242 3.91 7.81 5.28
N ALA A 243 4.50 6.67 4.87
CA ALA A 243 5.61 6.05 5.59
C ALA A 243 6.88 6.92 5.66
N ALA A 244 7.10 7.81 4.69
CA ALA A 244 8.21 8.77 4.74
C ALA A 244 7.89 10.04 5.56
N ARG A 245 6.63 10.47 5.66
CA ARG A 245 6.20 11.61 6.49
C ARG A 245 6.05 11.25 7.98
N ASP A 246 5.75 9.99 8.28
CA ASP A 246 5.49 9.48 9.63
C ASP A 246 6.69 9.74 10.57
N PRO A 247 6.52 10.49 11.68
CA PRO A 247 7.60 10.82 12.62
C PRO A 247 8.19 9.62 13.36
N GLU A 248 7.45 8.51 13.46
CA GLU A 248 7.91 7.25 14.04
C GLU A 248 8.74 6.44 13.03
N CYS A 249 8.45 6.58 11.72
CA CYS A 249 9.13 5.88 10.63
C CYS A 249 10.33 6.67 10.06
N ARG A 250 11.40 6.77 10.85
CA ARG A 250 12.59 7.59 10.51
C ARG A 250 13.50 7.01 9.43
N VAL A 251 13.26 5.79 8.98
CA VAL A 251 14.14 5.05 8.04
C VAL A 251 14.30 5.75 6.69
N PHE A 252 13.36 6.60 6.28
CA PHE A 252 13.44 7.34 5.02
C PHE A 252 14.32 8.61 5.09
N ARG A 253 14.95 8.91 6.24
CA ARG A 253 15.93 10.00 6.32
C ARG A 253 17.16 9.77 5.45
N THR A 254 17.53 8.52 5.20
CA THR A 254 18.65 8.14 4.31
C THR A 254 18.23 6.93 3.48
N VAL A 255 18.18 7.05 2.16
CA VAL A 255 17.70 5.99 1.26
C VAL A 255 18.80 5.55 0.31
N VAL A 256 19.38 4.39 0.59
CA VAL A 256 20.41 3.77 -0.26
C VAL A 256 19.76 2.81 -1.24
N ILE A 257 20.15 2.86 -2.52
CA ILE A 257 19.65 1.95 -3.57
C ILE A 257 20.79 1.03 -4.01
N GLU A 258 20.69 -0.26 -3.72
CA GLU A 258 21.71 -1.25 -4.08
C GLU A 258 21.14 -2.30 -5.05
N PRO A 259 21.52 -2.25 -6.34
CA PRO A 259 21.19 -3.32 -7.27
C PRO A 259 22.13 -4.51 -7.08
N PHE A 260 21.58 -5.72 -7.16
CA PHE A 260 22.32 -6.97 -7.16
C PHE A 260 21.94 -7.84 -8.35
N HIS A 261 22.93 -8.52 -8.92
CA HIS A 261 22.71 -9.49 -9.99
C HIS A 261 23.69 -10.65 -9.87
N THR A 262 23.16 -11.88 -9.91
CA THR A 262 23.98 -13.09 -10.04
C THR A 262 24.21 -13.37 -11.52
N GLY A 263 25.35 -12.93 -12.05
CA GLY A 263 25.75 -13.29 -13.41
C GLY A 263 25.77 -14.81 -13.60
N ILE A 264 25.24 -15.29 -14.72
CA ILE A 264 25.28 -16.71 -15.08
C ILE A 264 26.60 -16.98 -15.82
N PRO A 265 27.43 -17.96 -15.38
CA PRO A 265 28.66 -18.33 -16.08
C PRO A 265 28.39 -18.74 -17.53
N SER A 266 29.23 -18.30 -18.48
CA SER A 266 29.04 -18.52 -19.92
C SER A 266 28.80 -19.99 -20.30
N SER A 267 29.42 -20.94 -19.57
CA SER A 267 29.25 -22.38 -19.70
C SER A 267 27.85 -22.93 -19.39
N LEU A 268 26.93 -22.08 -18.92
CA LEU A 268 25.55 -22.43 -18.58
C LEU A 268 24.50 -21.68 -19.43
N HIS A 269 24.89 -20.77 -20.34
CA HIS A 269 23.94 -19.99 -21.14
C HIS A 269 23.15 -20.84 -22.15
N GLU A 270 23.74 -21.93 -22.65
CA GLU A 270 23.13 -22.79 -23.68
C GLU A 270 21.82 -23.48 -23.22
N ASP A 271 21.66 -23.75 -21.92
CA ASP A 271 20.45 -24.39 -21.38
C ASP A 271 19.25 -23.43 -21.27
N GLY A 272 19.44 -22.12 -21.52
CA GLY A 272 18.42 -21.09 -21.34
C GLY A 272 17.94 -20.93 -19.89
N ILE A 273 18.76 -21.37 -18.91
CA ILE A 273 18.44 -21.30 -17.48
C ILE A 273 18.45 -19.87 -16.95
N LYS A 274 17.70 -19.64 -15.86
CA LYS A 274 17.51 -18.32 -15.25
C LYS A 274 17.42 -18.42 -13.74
N VAL A 275 18.22 -17.60 -13.06
CA VAL A 275 18.05 -17.33 -11.63
C VAL A 275 16.92 -16.30 -11.47
N HIS A 276 15.82 -16.71 -10.84
CA HIS A 276 14.70 -15.81 -10.58
C HIS A 276 15.09 -14.70 -9.61
N ALA A 277 14.50 -13.51 -9.75
CA ALA A 277 14.90 -12.31 -9.00
C ALA A 277 14.80 -12.50 -7.47
N GLU A 278 13.79 -13.24 -7.00
CA GLU A 278 13.63 -13.56 -5.57
C GLU A 278 14.78 -14.43 -5.04
N ILE A 279 15.29 -15.35 -5.88
CA ILE A 279 16.43 -16.23 -5.54
C ILE A 279 17.74 -15.44 -5.56
N GLN A 280 17.90 -14.47 -6.46
CA GLN A 280 19.08 -13.59 -6.46
C GLN A 280 19.17 -12.79 -5.14
N LEU A 281 18.07 -12.20 -4.68
CA LEU A 281 18.06 -11.51 -3.37
C LEU A 281 18.27 -12.46 -2.19
N LEU A 282 17.72 -13.68 -2.22
CA LEU A 282 17.99 -14.66 -1.15
C LEU A 282 19.48 -15.01 -1.09
N PHE A 283 20.10 -15.34 -2.23
CA PHE A 283 21.52 -15.73 -2.27
C PHE A 283 22.48 -14.57 -2.00
N PHE A 284 22.05 -13.32 -2.22
CA PHE A 284 22.79 -12.16 -1.71
C PHE A 284 23.00 -12.25 -0.19
N TYR A 285 21.99 -12.57 0.61
CA TYR A 285 22.11 -12.65 2.07
C TYR A 285 22.77 -13.95 2.58
N GLU A 286 22.92 -14.97 1.74
CA GLU A 286 23.77 -16.15 2.05
C GLU A 286 25.25 -15.88 1.71
N LEU A 287 25.55 -14.93 0.81
CA LEU A 287 26.90 -14.39 0.60
C LEU A 287 27.32 -13.36 1.67
N HIS A 288 26.36 -12.62 2.23
CA HIS A 288 26.60 -11.53 3.18
C HIS A 288 25.88 -11.81 4.52
N PRO A 289 26.38 -12.76 5.34
CA PRO A 289 25.73 -13.17 6.59
C PRO A 289 25.69 -12.06 7.64
N ASP A 290 26.63 -11.10 7.57
CA ASP A 290 26.78 -10.00 8.54
C ASP A 290 25.80 -8.85 8.31
N LEU A 291 25.09 -8.82 7.17
CA LEU A 291 24.14 -7.75 6.85
C LEU A 291 22.77 -7.96 7.53
N PRO A 292 22.04 -6.86 7.86
CA PRO A 292 20.68 -6.94 8.38
C PRO A 292 19.74 -7.67 7.41
N ARG A 293 19.31 -8.88 7.77
CA ARG A 293 18.43 -9.68 6.90
C ARG A 293 16.99 -9.13 6.87
N PRO A 294 16.37 -8.89 5.70
CA PRO A 294 14.94 -8.62 5.62
C PRO A 294 14.14 -9.84 6.06
N ARG A 295 12.91 -9.63 6.54
CA ARG A 295 11.95 -10.70 6.84
C ARG A 295 11.18 -11.12 5.58
N ILE A 296 11.09 -10.24 4.58
CA ILE A 296 10.33 -10.48 3.35
C ILE A 296 11.05 -9.99 2.09
N ILE A 297 10.92 -10.75 1.00
CA ILE A 297 11.30 -10.36 -0.36
C ILE A 297 10.02 -10.29 -1.19
N CYS A 298 9.77 -9.13 -1.79
CA CYS A 298 8.63 -8.89 -2.66
C CYS A 298 9.09 -8.82 -4.12
N ALA A 299 8.19 -9.12 -5.06
CA ALA A 299 8.49 -9.05 -6.48
C ALA A 299 7.31 -8.49 -7.27
N SER A 300 7.58 -8.01 -8.49
CA SER A 300 6.56 -7.47 -9.39
C SER A 300 5.55 -8.50 -9.92
N LYS A 301 5.83 -9.78 -9.64
CA LYS A 301 4.91 -10.91 -9.76
C LYS A 301 4.88 -11.66 -8.44
N SER A 302 3.82 -12.42 -8.22
CA SER A 302 3.82 -13.46 -7.17
C SER A 302 4.96 -14.45 -7.40
N ALA A 303 5.45 -15.10 -6.34
CA ALA A 303 6.51 -16.09 -6.45
C ALA A 303 6.06 -17.29 -7.31
N CYS A 304 7.00 -17.86 -8.07
CA CYS A 304 6.75 -19.12 -8.75
C CYS A 304 6.73 -20.31 -7.77
N TYR A 305 6.28 -21.47 -8.22
CA TYR A 305 6.23 -22.68 -7.38
C TYR A 305 7.59 -23.01 -6.75
N LEU A 306 8.67 -22.93 -7.53
CA LEU A 306 10.02 -23.28 -7.08
C LEU A 306 10.61 -22.23 -6.13
N CYS A 307 10.41 -20.93 -6.41
CA CYS A 307 10.75 -19.86 -5.48
C CYS A 307 10.03 -20.05 -4.13
N ASN A 308 8.70 -20.23 -4.16
CA ASN A 308 7.90 -20.41 -2.94
C ASN A 308 8.30 -21.66 -2.15
N LEU A 309 8.54 -22.79 -2.83
CA LEU A 309 8.98 -24.02 -2.18
C LEU A 309 10.37 -23.87 -1.56
N PHE A 310 11.32 -23.25 -2.25
CA PHE A 310 12.67 -23.03 -1.71
C PHE A 310 12.64 -22.07 -0.51
N PHE A 311 11.89 -20.97 -0.59
CA PHE A 311 11.69 -20.05 0.54
C PHE A 311 11.07 -20.75 1.76
N ARG A 312 10.03 -21.59 1.56
CA ARG A 312 9.44 -22.41 2.64
C ARG A 312 10.45 -23.39 3.28
N LEU A 313 11.34 -23.97 2.48
CA LEU A 313 12.38 -24.89 2.98
C LEU A 313 13.52 -24.16 3.71
N HIS A 314 13.89 -22.97 3.22
CA HIS A 314 14.93 -22.09 3.77
C HIS A 314 14.51 -21.41 5.08
N GLY A 315 13.24 -21.03 5.23
CA GLY A 315 12.63 -20.56 6.48
C GLY A 315 13.04 -19.16 6.97
N VAL A 316 14.12 -18.58 6.47
CA VAL A 316 14.60 -17.23 6.87
C VAL A 316 13.76 -16.10 6.25
N PHE A 317 13.42 -16.22 4.96
CA PHE A 317 12.75 -15.17 4.18
C PHE A 317 11.34 -15.58 3.80
N GLN A 318 10.43 -14.61 3.73
CA GLN A 318 9.06 -14.80 3.23
C GLN A 318 8.90 -14.20 1.82
N VAL A 319 7.94 -14.72 1.07
CA VAL A 319 7.35 -14.08 -0.12
C VAL A 319 5.88 -13.76 0.17
N PRO A 320 5.29 -12.68 -0.36
CA PRO A 320 3.91 -12.28 0.00
C PRO A 320 2.84 -13.23 -0.54
N ARG A 321 3.05 -13.81 -1.72
CA ARG A 321 2.10 -14.66 -2.45
C ARG A 321 2.85 -15.53 -3.45
N SER A 322 2.36 -16.75 -3.68
CA SER A 322 2.75 -17.63 -4.77
C SER A 322 1.65 -17.69 -5.83
N HIS A 323 2.01 -17.72 -7.11
CA HIS A 323 1.07 -18.10 -8.18
C HIS A 323 1.10 -19.60 -8.48
N GLY A 324 2.07 -20.35 -7.94
CA GLY A 324 2.06 -21.82 -8.00
C GLY A 324 2.33 -22.46 -9.37
N LYS A 325 2.84 -21.71 -10.36
CA LYS A 325 3.30 -22.24 -11.67
C LYS A 325 4.81 -22.54 -11.64
N LEU A 326 5.21 -23.62 -12.29
CA LEU A 326 6.57 -24.11 -12.38
C LEU A 326 7.24 -23.62 -13.68
N TYR A 327 8.49 -23.15 -13.60
CA TYR A 327 9.28 -22.73 -14.76
C TYR A 327 10.43 -23.70 -15.01
N PRO A 328 10.49 -24.41 -16.16
CA PRO A 328 11.53 -25.41 -16.44
C PRO A 328 12.97 -24.86 -16.52
N GLN A 329 13.11 -23.54 -16.74
CA GLN A 329 14.36 -22.79 -16.82
C GLN A 329 14.88 -22.31 -15.46
N TRP A 330 14.12 -22.46 -14.38
CA TRP A 330 14.54 -22.02 -13.04
C TRP A 330 15.78 -22.77 -12.56
N THR A 331 16.74 -22.06 -11.97
CA THR A 331 17.94 -22.63 -11.33
C THR A 331 18.30 -21.91 -10.03
N LEU A 332 19.03 -22.61 -9.16
CA LEU A 332 19.80 -22.01 -8.08
C LEU A 332 21.18 -21.57 -8.60
N PRO A 333 21.78 -20.50 -8.05
CA PRO A 333 23.11 -20.03 -8.41
C PRO A 333 24.20 -20.73 -7.57
N ASP A 334 24.41 -22.03 -7.82
CA ASP A 334 25.35 -22.87 -7.06
C ASP A 334 26.84 -22.64 -7.40
N TRP A 335 27.13 -21.69 -8.29
CA TRP A 335 28.47 -21.21 -8.63
C TRP A 335 28.94 -20.03 -7.76
N LEU A 336 28.11 -19.54 -6.83
CA LEU A 336 28.47 -18.42 -5.96
C LEU A 336 29.43 -18.88 -4.84
N PRO A 337 30.41 -18.04 -4.45
CA PRO A 337 31.43 -18.39 -3.45
C PRO A 337 30.90 -18.29 -2.02
N ILE A 338 29.96 -19.17 -1.66
CA ILE A 338 29.34 -19.20 -0.33
C ILE A 338 30.33 -19.79 0.70
N LEU A 339 30.21 -19.41 1.97
CA LEU A 339 31.05 -19.95 3.04
C LEU A 339 30.87 -21.48 3.18
N ALA A 340 31.97 -22.22 3.34
CA ALA A 340 31.98 -23.69 3.39
C ALA A 340 31.04 -24.29 4.45
N ALA A 341 30.94 -23.66 5.63
CA ALA A 341 29.99 -24.08 6.68
C ALA A 341 28.52 -23.95 6.23
N ARG A 342 28.20 -22.93 5.42
CA ARG A 342 26.84 -22.66 4.92
C ARG A 342 26.47 -23.55 3.72
N HIS A 343 27.47 -23.94 2.91
CA HIS A 343 27.29 -24.87 1.79
C HIS A 343 26.62 -26.19 2.19
N ALA A 344 26.98 -26.77 3.34
CA ALA A 344 26.40 -28.03 3.81
C ALA A 344 24.88 -27.92 4.08
N GLU A 345 24.44 -26.80 4.67
CA GLU A 345 23.02 -26.53 4.89
C GLU A 345 22.28 -26.31 3.58
N LEU A 346 22.83 -25.53 2.65
CA LEU A 346 22.23 -25.28 1.33
C LEU A 346 22.14 -26.57 0.48
N ALA A 347 23.12 -27.46 0.59
CA ALA A 347 23.07 -28.79 -0.01
C ALA A 347 21.92 -29.63 0.56
N ASN A 348 21.75 -29.66 1.90
CA ASN A 348 20.61 -30.31 2.55
C ASN A 348 19.26 -29.71 2.11
N LEU A 349 19.13 -28.38 2.09
CA LEU A 349 17.94 -27.70 1.56
C LEU A 349 17.61 -28.11 0.12
N THR A 350 18.63 -28.31 -0.73
CA THR A 350 18.41 -28.70 -2.12
C THR A 350 18.09 -30.18 -2.27
N THR A 351 18.63 -31.06 -1.42
CA THR A 351 18.18 -32.46 -1.29
C THR A 351 16.71 -32.53 -0.86
N ARG A 352 16.30 -31.71 0.13
CA ARG A 352 14.89 -31.58 0.55
C ARG A 352 14.00 -31.01 -0.56
N LEU A 353 14.49 -30.05 -1.34
CA LEU A 353 13.79 -29.51 -2.52
C LEU A 353 13.56 -30.62 -3.56
N LYS A 354 14.59 -31.41 -3.89
CA LYS A 354 14.46 -32.53 -4.82
C LYS A 354 13.46 -33.57 -4.29
N ALA A 355 13.58 -34.01 -3.03
CA ALA A 355 12.66 -34.98 -2.44
C ALA A 355 11.19 -34.50 -2.46
N ALA A 356 10.94 -33.20 -2.28
CA ALA A 356 9.61 -32.60 -2.39
C ALA A 356 9.07 -32.56 -3.84
N LEU A 357 9.94 -32.38 -4.84
CA LEU A 357 9.58 -32.48 -6.26
C LEU A 357 9.30 -33.92 -6.66
N ASP A 358 10.16 -34.86 -6.29
CA ASP A 358 10.03 -36.29 -6.59
C ASP A 358 8.74 -36.88 -5.98
N SER A 359 8.43 -36.49 -4.74
CA SER A 359 7.17 -36.87 -4.08
C SER A 359 5.95 -36.31 -4.81
N ARG A 360 6.03 -35.07 -5.32
CA ARG A 360 4.93 -34.45 -6.08
C ARG A 360 4.79 -34.99 -7.50
N ALA A 361 5.87 -35.51 -8.10
CA ALA A 361 5.86 -36.20 -9.38
C ALA A 361 5.27 -37.62 -9.32
N LYS A 362 5.24 -38.23 -8.12
CA LYS A 362 4.62 -39.54 -7.85
C LYS A 362 3.11 -39.46 -7.55
N LEU A 363 2.58 -38.30 -7.19
CA LEU A 363 1.15 -38.12 -7.01
C LEU A 363 0.41 -38.33 -8.34
N PRO A 364 -0.82 -38.89 -8.33
CA PRO A 364 -1.69 -38.86 -9.50
C PRO A 364 -1.81 -37.43 -10.02
N ARG A 365 -2.00 -37.26 -11.34
CA ARG A 365 -2.31 -35.93 -11.91
C ARG A 365 -3.67 -35.47 -11.37
N GLY A 366 -3.63 -34.76 -10.25
CA GLY A 366 -4.78 -34.07 -9.69
C GLY A 366 -5.31 -33.01 -10.65
N THR A 367 -6.44 -32.41 -10.26
CA THR A 367 -7.16 -31.39 -11.03
C THR A 367 -6.19 -30.39 -11.67
N ARG A 368 -6.19 -30.31 -13.01
CA ARG A 368 -5.35 -29.33 -13.72
C ARG A 368 -5.79 -27.92 -13.30
N HIS A 369 -4.96 -27.25 -12.51
CA HIS A 369 -5.15 -25.84 -12.24
C HIS A 369 -4.98 -25.04 -13.55
N THR A 370 -5.85 -24.05 -13.76
CA THR A 370 -5.76 -23.11 -14.87
C THR A 370 -4.50 -22.24 -14.74
N ASP A 371 -4.05 -21.67 -15.86
CA ASP A 371 -2.91 -20.75 -15.83
C ASP A 371 -3.23 -19.52 -14.94
N PRO A 372 -2.48 -19.29 -13.86
CA PRO A 372 -2.80 -18.28 -12.87
C PRO A 372 -2.40 -16.89 -13.33
N ASN A 373 -3.13 -15.85 -12.88
CA ASN A 373 -2.62 -14.48 -12.98
C ASN A 373 -1.40 -14.33 -12.06
N GLU A 374 -0.23 -14.09 -12.66
CA GLU A 374 1.04 -13.94 -11.95
C GLU A 374 1.19 -12.54 -11.31
N SER A 375 0.52 -11.53 -11.87
CA SER A 375 0.58 -10.13 -11.44
C SER A 375 -0.71 -9.72 -10.72
N VAL A 376 -1.02 -10.41 -9.63
CA VAL A 376 -2.11 -10.05 -8.70
C VAL A 376 -1.67 -8.90 -7.81
N VAL A 377 -2.48 -7.85 -7.73
CA VAL A 377 -2.26 -6.74 -6.79
C VAL A 377 -2.69 -7.18 -5.40
N SER A 378 -1.78 -7.14 -4.43
CA SER A 378 -2.13 -7.31 -3.01
C SER A 378 -2.82 -6.04 -2.53
N LEU A 379 -4.01 -6.11 -1.94
CA LEU A 379 -4.71 -4.93 -1.41
C LEU A 379 -3.81 -4.12 -0.43
N PRO A 380 -3.87 -2.78 -0.42
CA PRO A 380 -3.11 -1.96 0.53
C PRO A 380 -3.49 -2.27 1.98
N TRP A 381 -2.58 -1.97 2.92
CA TRP A 381 -2.97 -1.88 4.32
C TRP A 381 -3.61 -0.51 4.56
N SER A 382 -4.75 -0.46 5.24
CA SER A 382 -5.38 0.81 5.62
C SER A 382 -4.62 1.38 6.82
N TRP A 383 -3.87 2.46 6.60
CA TRP A 383 -3.32 3.26 7.68
C TRP A 383 -4.48 3.82 8.52
N PRO A 384 -4.60 3.48 9.82
CA PRO A 384 -5.60 4.12 10.67
C PRO A 384 -5.28 5.62 10.76
N PRO A 385 -6.29 6.51 10.72
CA PRO A 385 -6.08 7.92 11.02
C PRO A 385 -5.38 8.07 12.38
N SER A 386 -4.43 9.00 12.46
CA SER A 386 -3.53 9.17 13.62
C SER A 386 -4.26 9.76 14.83
N THR A 387 -5.07 8.94 15.51
CA THR A 387 -5.79 9.31 16.73
C THR A 387 -5.70 8.19 17.77
N ILE A 388 -4.83 8.40 18.76
CA ILE A 388 -4.82 7.74 20.08
C ILE A 388 -4.66 6.20 20.06
N HIS A 389 -3.41 5.76 20.26
CA HIS A 389 -3.05 4.39 20.55
C HIS A 389 -3.55 3.97 21.96
N LYS A 390 -4.77 3.44 22.06
CA LYS A 390 -5.24 2.71 23.25
C LYS A 390 -5.37 1.23 22.94
N SER A 391 -4.64 0.41 23.69
CA SER A 391 -4.65 -1.04 23.61
C SER A 391 -6.07 -1.60 23.70
N LEU A 392 -6.50 -2.33 22.67
CA LEU A 392 -7.74 -3.10 22.65
C LEU A 392 -7.43 -4.60 22.50
N SER A 393 -6.79 -5.13 23.54
CA SER A 393 -6.96 -6.54 23.90
C SER A 393 -8.35 -6.74 24.51
N SER A 394 -9.07 -7.78 24.05
CA SER A 394 -10.40 -8.21 24.50
C SER A 394 -11.61 -7.44 23.94
N ILE A 395 -12.40 -8.14 23.12
CA ILE A 395 -13.87 -8.32 23.12
C ILE A 395 -14.12 -9.28 21.93
N ALA A 396 -14.11 -10.59 22.17
CA ALA A 396 -15.24 -11.40 22.62
C ALA A 396 -16.26 -11.68 21.51
N THR A 397 -16.17 -12.89 20.95
CA THR A 397 -16.99 -13.41 19.85
C THR A 397 -18.44 -13.63 20.28
N THR A 398 -19.39 -12.89 19.71
CA THR A 398 -20.83 -13.17 19.84
C THR A 398 -21.26 -14.23 18.82
N SER A 399 -21.06 -15.50 19.17
CA SER A 399 -21.62 -16.63 18.42
C SER A 399 -23.05 -16.91 18.86
N THR A 400 -24.03 -16.56 18.03
CA THR A 400 -25.43 -16.91 18.22
C THR A 400 -25.69 -18.33 17.73
N ILE A 401 -26.00 -19.26 18.64
CA ILE A 401 -26.93 -20.41 18.45
C ILE A 401 -27.16 -21.05 19.84
N ARG A 402 -28.43 -21.31 20.16
CA ARG A 402 -28.90 -22.01 21.38
C ARG A 402 -29.48 -23.40 20.99
N PRO A 403 -29.80 -24.30 21.94
CA PRO A 403 -29.11 -25.60 21.97
C PRO A 403 -29.99 -26.78 21.55
N ARG A 404 -29.34 -27.94 21.33
CA ARG A 404 -29.92 -29.27 21.57
C ARG A 404 -28.92 -30.17 22.27
N SER A 405 -29.43 -30.92 23.24
CA SER A 405 -28.80 -32.01 24.00
C SER A 405 -29.82 -33.14 24.12
N PRO A 406 -29.47 -34.33 24.62
CA PRO A 406 -28.24 -35.09 24.40
C PRO A 406 -28.54 -36.50 23.84
N LEU A 407 -27.52 -37.21 23.40
CA LEU A 407 -27.51 -38.68 23.42
C LEU A 407 -26.23 -39.18 24.10
N HIS A 408 -26.32 -40.36 24.69
CA HIS A 408 -25.54 -40.79 25.85
C HIS A 408 -24.93 -42.18 25.59
N GLN A 409 -23.77 -42.48 26.21
CA GLN A 409 -23.13 -43.81 26.25
C GLN A 409 -22.63 -44.38 24.88
N GLU A 410 -21.64 -45.27 24.80
CA GLU A 410 -20.90 -46.03 25.84
C GLU A 410 -19.48 -46.44 25.41
N GLY A 411 -18.55 -46.54 26.37
CA GLY A 411 -17.37 -47.41 26.33
C GLY A 411 -16.17 -47.08 25.41
N THR A 412 -14.96 -47.62 25.61
CA THR A 412 -14.38 -48.39 26.74
C THR A 412 -12.86 -48.47 26.52
N GLN A 413 -12.04 -48.10 27.54
CA GLN A 413 -10.67 -48.57 27.87
C GLN A 413 -9.55 -48.61 26.76
N ASP A 414 -8.24 -48.52 27.05
CA ASP A 414 -7.54 -48.58 28.34
C ASP A 414 -6.19 -47.81 28.36
N ALA A 415 -5.65 -47.72 29.58
CA ALA A 415 -4.33 -47.29 30.12
C ALA A 415 -3.08 -47.16 29.16
N VAL A 416 -1.98 -46.46 29.53
CA VAL A 416 -1.00 -46.87 30.57
C VAL A 416 0.05 -45.75 30.86
N LEU A 417 0.24 -45.38 32.15
CA LEU A 417 1.43 -44.78 32.85
C LEU A 417 2.06 -43.45 32.31
N SER A 418 2.71 -42.57 33.09
CA SER A 418 2.85 -42.31 34.54
C SER A 418 3.38 -40.86 34.73
N GLN A 419 2.98 -40.07 35.75
CA GLN A 419 3.65 -39.87 37.07
C GLN A 419 5.18 -39.62 36.98
N LEU A 420 5.82 -38.66 37.67
CA LEU A 420 5.65 -37.99 38.98
C LEU A 420 6.04 -36.48 38.87
N SER A 421 5.87 -35.52 39.81
CA SER A 421 5.60 -35.41 41.27
C SER A 421 4.81 -34.09 41.51
N SER A 422 3.78 -33.96 42.36
CA SER A 422 3.72 -33.90 43.86
C SER A 422 4.48 -32.70 44.49
N MET A 423 3.99 -31.94 45.50
CA MET A 423 2.65 -31.60 46.05
C MET A 423 2.78 -30.34 47.00
N PRO A 424 1.69 -29.71 47.53
CA PRO A 424 1.67 -28.37 48.18
C PRO A 424 1.68 -28.44 49.75
N PRO A 425 1.40 -27.35 50.55
CA PRO A 425 0.01 -26.90 50.84
C PRO A 425 -0.23 -25.39 51.20
N THR A 426 -1.50 -25.06 51.49
CA THR A 426 -2.15 -23.79 51.95
C THR A 426 -2.34 -23.75 53.50
N PRO A 427 -3.17 -22.87 54.14
CA PRO A 427 -3.61 -21.47 53.86
C PRO A 427 -3.21 -20.47 55.01
N PRO A 428 -4.05 -19.99 55.98
CA PRO A 428 -5.17 -19.00 55.91
C PRO A 428 -5.00 -17.74 56.82
N TRP A 429 -5.90 -16.73 56.72
CA TRP A 429 -6.66 -16.09 57.85
C TRP A 429 -7.69 -15.01 57.39
N THR A 430 -8.83 -14.98 58.06
CA THR A 430 -9.95 -14.01 58.10
C THR A 430 -10.24 -13.72 59.60
N PRO A 431 -11.15 -12.80 60.09
CA PRO A 431 -12.39 -12.29 59.47
C PRO A 431 -12.91 -10.84 59.78
N SER A 432 -13.92 -10.45 58.98
CA SER A 432 -15.19 -9.72 59.28
C SER A 432 -15.35 -8.51 60.23
N ALA A 433 -16.00 -7.44 59.71
CA ALA A 433 -17.17 -6.73 60.26
C ALA A 433 -17.55 -5.51 59.35
N GLN A 434 -18.80 -5.08 59.10
CA GLN A 434 -20.15 -5.67 59.24
C GLN A 434 -21.22 -4.76 58.51
N ILE A 435 -22.45 -5.27 58.35
CA ILE A 435 -23.76 -4.54 58.21
C ILE A 435 -24.34 -4.24 56.80
N SER A 436 -25.61 -4.63 56.71
CA SER A 436 -26.56 -4.78 55.61
C SER A 436 -27.36 -3.52 55.20
N THR A 437 -28.01 -3.60 54.03
CA THR A 437 -29.22 -2.84 53.60
C THR A 437 -30.51 -3.47 54.23
N PRO A 438 -31.77 -2.95 54.17
CA PRO A 438 -32.52 -2.61 52.92
C PRO A 438 -33.80 -1.68 52.94
N ILE A 439 -34.40 -1.45 51.75
CA ILE A 439 -35.86 -1.27 51.41
C ILE A 439 -36.68 -0.04 51.90
N SER A 440 -37.22 0.78 50.95
CA SER A 440 -38.66 1.04 50.67
C SER A 440 -38.97 2.34 49.87
N SER A 441 -40.14 2.40 49.21
CA SER A 441 -40.74 3.53 48.45
C SER A 441 -42.23 3.71 48.86
N PRO A 442 -43.12 4.61 48.32
CA PRO A 442 -42.98 5.68 47.30
C PRO A 442 -43.75 7.04 47.54
N LEU A 443 -43.51 8.06 46.67
CA LEU A 443 -44.36 9.24 46.28
C LEU A 443 -44.70 10.36 47.32
N PRO A 444 -45.19 11.58 46.93
CA PRO A 444 -45.70 12.04 45.61
C PRO A 444 -45.01 13.29 44.95
N LEU A 445 -45.50 13.66 43.75
CA LEU A 445 -44.96 14.68 42.83
C LEU A 445 -45.37 16.14 43.11
N ILE A 446 -44.50 17.11 42.76
CA ILE A 446 -44.80 18.39 42.07
C ILE A 446 -43.59 18.71 41.13
N PRO A 447 -43.77 19.26 39.91
CA PRO A 447 -42.68 19.46 38.94
C PRO A 447 -42.09 20.88 38.92
N GLU A 448 -40.78 21.02 38.65
CA GLU A 448 -40.14 22.27 38.22
C GLU A 448 -39.23 22.05 37.00
N GLU A 449 -38.98 23.13 36.26
CA GLU A 449 -38.51 23.12 34.87
C GLU A 449 -37.02 22.78 34.66
N PRO A 450 -36.63 22.28 33.48
CA PRO A 450 -35.22 22.05 33.16
C PRO A 450 -34.47 23.38 32.95
N VAL A 451 -33.50 23.63 33.82
CA VAL A 451 -32.52 24.72 33.67
C VAL A 451 -31.80 24.60 32.32
N GLN A 452 -31.99 25.60 31.46
CA GLN A 452 -31.32 25.69 30.17
C GLN A 452 -29.82 25.97 30.37
N THR A 453 -28.95 25.12 29.83
CA THR A 453 -27.52 25.42 29.67
C THR A 453 -27.29 26.21 28.37
N PRO A 454 -26.59 27.35 28.40
CA PRO A 454 -26.49 28.23 27.24
C PRO A 454 -25.49 27.72 26.17
N SER A 455 -26.05 27.40 25.01
CA SER A 455 -25.65 27.88 23.67
C SER A 455 -24.20 27.73 23.17
N SER A 456 -24.08 26.94 22.10
CA SER A 456 -23.55 27.37 20.80
C SER A 456 -22.16 28.03 20.74
N SER A 457 -21.14 27.23 20.40
CA SER A 457 -19.94 27.73 19.72
C SER A 457 -20.34 28.43 18.42
N HIS A 458 -20.30 29.77 18.39
CA HIS A 458 -20.61 30.56 17.19
C HIS A 458 -19.56 30.35 16.10
N CYS A 459 -19.80 29.38 15.22
CA CYS A 459 -19.00 29.21 14.01
C CYS A 459 -19.35 30.31 13.00
N ILE A 460 -18.33 30.94 12.42
CA ILE A 460 -18.51 32.00 11.41
C ILE A 460 -18.55 31.35 10.02
N THR A 461 -19.74 31.28 9.41
CA THR A 461 -19.87 30.76 8.04
C THR A 461 -19.58 31.85 7.02
N ILE A 462 -18.57 31.62 6.15
CA ILE A 462 -18.31 32.41 4.96
C ILE A 462 -18.98 31.77 3.75
N THR A 463 -19.73 32.60 3.03
CA THR A 463 -20.36 32.31 1.74
C THR A 463 -19.60 32.98 0.57
N PRO A 464 -19.82 32.57 -0.69
CA PRO A 464 -19.04 33.06 -1.83
C PRO A 464 -19.10 34.58 -2.05
N THR A 465 -20.18 35.23 -1.61
CA THR A 465 -20.42 36.68 -1.74
C THR A 465 -19.61 37.51 -0.75
N GLN A 466 -19.00 36.88 0.26
CA GLN A 466 -18.18 37.54 1.30
C GLN A 466 -16.68 37.49 0.97
N LEU A 467 -16.30 37.04 -0.24
CA LEU A 467 -14.94 37.13 -0.75
C LEU A 467 -14.71 38.47 -1.48
N PRO A 468 -13.54 39.13 -1.32
CA PRO A 468 -12.40 38.71 -0.50
C PRO A 468 -12.62 38.95 0.99
N TYR A 469 -12.34 37.94 1.80
CA TYR A 469 -12.43 38.01 3.26
C TYR A 469 -11.03 38.22 3.86
N SER A 470 -10.88 39.19 4.77
CA SER A 470 -9.63 39.45 5.49
C SER A 470 -9.93 39.63 6.98
N ALA A 471 -9.29 38.86 7.85
CA ALA A 471 -9.45 38.98 9.31
C ALA A 471 -8.13 38.77 10.06
N SER A 472 -8.00 39.45 11.19
CA SER A 472 -6.97 39.17 12.19
C SER A 472 -7.43 38.00 13.05
N ILE A 473 -6.61 36.96 13.11
CA ILE A 473 -6.88 35.69 13.77
C ILE A 473 -6.00 35.57 15.03
N THR A 474 -6.60 35.05 16.10
CA THR A 474 -5.96 34.74 17.37
C THR A 474 -6.53 33.43 17.91
N SER A 475 -5.98 32.88 19.00
CA SER A 475 -6.56 31.73 19.71
C SER A 475 -7.95 31.96 20.31
N LEU A 476 -8.43 33.21 20.32
CA LEU A 476 -9.79 33.58 20.74
C LEU A 476 -10.76 33.78 19.57
N THR A 477 -10.28 33.69 18.32
CA THR A 477 -11.14 33.84 17.14
C THR A 477 -12.00 32.58 16.99
N PRO A 478 -13.34 32.70 16.85
CA PRO A 478 -14.21 31.54 16.70
C PRO A 478 -13.88 30.72 15.44
N PRO A 479 -14.16 29.41 15.42
CA PRO A 479 -13.96 28.57 14.24
C PRO A 479 -14.69 29.11 13.02
N LEU A 480 -14.04 29.04 11.86
CA LEU A 480 -14.53 29.63 10.63
C LEU A 480 -14.83 28.54 9.61
N LEU A 481 -16.08 28.49 9.15
CA LEU A 481 -16.53 27.51 8.17
C LEU A 481 -16.70 28.18 6.81
N LEU A 482 -15.96 27.71 5.83
CA LEU A 482 -16.05 28.15 4.45
C LEU A 482 -16.90 27.13 3.67
N HIS A 483 -17.96 27.58 3.00
CA HIS A 483 -18.85 26.70 2.22
C HIS A 483 -19.07 27.24 0.81
N PHE A 484 -18.63 26.46 -0.19
CA PHE A 484 -18.94 26.64 -1.61
C PHE A 484 -19.75 25.45 -2.11
N ASP A 485 -20.84 25.71 -2.81
CA ASP A 485 -21.63 24.67 -3.48
C ASP A 485 -21.09 24.34 -4.88
N GLN A 486 -20.42 25.31 -5.53
CA GLN A 486 -19.82 25.19 -6.86
C GLN A 486 -18.49 25.96 -6.96
N PRO A 487 -17.33 25.29 -7.05
CA PRO A 487 -17.14 23.85 -6.82
C PRO A 487 -17.47 23.47 -5.35
N PRO A 488 -17.85 22.21 -5.07
CA PRO A 488 -18.22 21.77 -3.72
C PRO A 488 -17.00 21.71 -2.80
N LEU A 489 -16.78 22.77 -2.02
CA LEU A 489 -15.66 22.93 -1.10
C LEU A 489 -16.16 23.34 0.30
N LYS A 490 -15.89 22.50 1.29
CA LYS A 490 -16.12 22.80 2.70
C LYS A 490 -14.77 22.79 3.44
N LEU A 491 -14.35 23.93 3.96
CA LEU A 491 -13.15 24.04 4.80
C LEU A 491 -13.55 24.52 6.20
N ASP A 492 -13.03 23.87 7.22
CA ASP A 492 -13.18 24.25 8.63
C ASP A 492 -11.82 24.72 9.14
N PHE A 493 -11.78 25.93 9.68
CA PHE A 493 -10.60 26.54 10.25
C PHE A 493 -10.77 26.65 11.77
N ASP A 494 -10.17 25.71 12.50
CA ASP A 494 -10.00 25.83 13.95
C ASP A 494 -8.78 26.72 14.27
N PHE A 495 -9.01 27.76 15.06
CA PHE A 495 -7.99 28.70 15.51
C PHE A 495 -7.60 28.52 16.97
N SER A 496 -8.12 27.50 17.68
CA SER A 496 -7.86 27.22 19.10
C SER A 496 -6.37 27.26 19.53
N HIS A 497 -5.46 26.97 18.60
CA HIS A 497 -4.00 27.00 18.80
C HIS A 497 -3.26 28.05 17.95
N ALA A 498 -3.97 29.00 17.34
CA ALA A 498 -3.39 30.02 16.46
C ALA A 498 -2.61 31.10 17.24
N SER A 499 -1.35 31.32 16.84
CA SER A 499 -0.64 32.56 17.13
C SER A 499 -1.25 33.73 16.35
N PRO A 500 -1.16 35.00 16.82
CA PRO A 500 -1.66 36.16 16.10
C PRO A 500 -1.17 36.22 14.65
N CYS A 501 -2.12 36.15 13.71
CA CYS A 501 -1.86 36.16 12.28
C CYS A 501 -2.99 36.89 11.54
N ARG A 502 -2.83 37.15 10.25
CA ARG A 502 -3.88 37.69 9.38
C ARG A 502 -4.18 36.69 8.27
N LEU A 503 -5.45 36.27 8.23
CA LEU A 503 -6.03 35.38 7.24
C LEU A 503 -6.68 36.21 6.13
N LEU A 504 -6.38 35.87 4.89
CA LEU A 504 -6.99 36.42 3.68
C LEU A 504 -7.49 35.26 2.82
N ILE A 505 -8.75 35.30 2.43
CA ILE A 505 -9.39 34.31 1.54
C ILE A 505 -9.93 35.07 0.33
N THR A 506 -9.57 34.65 -0.88
CA THR A 506 -9.99 35.29 -2.13
C THR A 506 -10.43 34.26 -3.17
N LYS A 507 -11.20 34.69 -4.17
CA LYS A 507 -11.58 33.82 -5.29
C LYS A 507 -10.39 33.73 -6.24
N GLY A 508 -9.87 32.52 -6.44
CA GLY A 508 -8.78 32.25 -7.37
C GLY A 508 -9.29 32.05 -8.79
N ALA A 509 -8.48 32.43 -9.78
CA ALA A 509 -8.74 32.10 -11.18
C ALA A 509 -8.50 30.60 -11.44
N GLU A 510 -9.22 30.03 -12.41
CA GLU A 510 -9.07 28.62 -12.82
C GLU A 510 -7.71 28.33 -13.49
N THR A 511 -7.00 29.36 -13.93
CA THR A 511 -5.75 29.28 -14.70
C THR A 511 -4.60 30.11 -14.09
N ALA A 512 -4.26 29.82 -12.83
CA ALA A 512 -3.00 30.28 -12.25
C ALA A 512 -1.81 29.54 -12.91
N GLY A 513 -1.18 30.18 -13.90
CA GLY A 513 0.06 29.68 -14.52
C GLY A 513 1.23 29.64 -13.53
N GLU A 514 2.27 28.86 -13.83
CA GLU A 514 3.38 28.49 -12.93
C GLU A 514 4.31 29.66 -12.48
N GLY A 515 3.93 30.92 -12.72
CA GLY A 515 4.59 32.14 -12.22
C GLY A 515 3.75 32.99 -11.26
N GLY A 516 2.56 32.52 -10.84
CA GLY A 516 1.65 33.27 -9.96
C GLY A 516 2.05 33.30 -8.48
N GLU A 517 1.52 34.30 -7.75
CA GLU A 517 1.76 34.56 -6.32
C GLU A 517 1.24 33.44 -5.37
N TYR A 518 0.41 32.53 -5.87
CA TYR A 518 -0.25 31.46 -5.11
C TYR A 518 0.14 30.08 -5.65
N ARG A 519 0.35 29.10 -4.75
CA ARG A 519 0.62 27.71 -5.12
C ARG A 519 -0.65 26.87 -5.06
N VAL A 520 -1.03 26.21 -6.15
CA VAL A 520 -2.11 25.21 -6.12
C VAL A 520 -1.63 23.98 -5.35
N VAL A 521 -2.33 23.63 -4.27
CA VAL A 521 -2.02 22.49 -3.39
C VAL A 521 -3.20 21.53 -3.39
N ASP A 522 -2.94 20.23 -3.52
CA ASP A 522 -3.96 19.20 -3.42
C ASP A 522 -4.25 18.90 -1.94
N ILE A 523 -5.47 18.47 -1.58
CA ILE A 523 -5.85 18.30 -0.16
C ILE A 523 -4.93 17.32 0.61
N GLU A 524 -4.39 16.31 -0.06
CA GLU A 524 -3.44 15.31 0.46
C GLU A 524 -1.98 15.83 0.58
N ASP A 525 -1.70 16.98 -0.02
CA ASP A 525 -0.45 17.74 0.12
C ASP A 525 -0.59 18.89 1.14
N ILE A 526 -1.75 19.09 1.78
CA ILE A 526 -1.86 20.00 2.94
C ILE A 526 -1.06 19.37 4.10
N PRO A 527 -0.06 20.09 4.64
CA PRO A 527 0.76 19.57 5.74
C PRO A 527 -0.05 19.45 7.04
N THR A 528 0.18 18.37 7.77
CA THR A 528 -0.45 18.17 9.09
C THR A 528 0.07 19.16 10.15
N ALA A 529 -0.67 19.31 11.26
CA ALA A 529 -0.28 20.20 12.35
C ALA A 529 1.12 19.90 12.95
N THR A 530 1.61 18.66 12.83
CA THR A 530 2.96 18.23 13.25
C THR A 530 4.03 18.49 12.18
N GLU A 531 3.65 18.58 10.90
CA GLU A 531 4.53 18.98 9.80
C GLU A 531 4.79 20.49 9.80
N PHE A 532 3.85 21.30 10.30
CA PHE A 532 3.89 22.77 10.26
C PHE A 532 4.36 23.45 11.57
N GLN A 533 5.19 22.78 12.38
CA GLN A 533 5.83 23.42 13.53
C GLN A 533 6.88 24.45 13.09
N VAL A 534 6.45 25.71 12.97
CA VAL A 534 7.32 26.84 12.59
C VAL A 534 8.08 27.36 13.81
N ALA A 535 9.39 27.11 13.85
CA ALA A 535 10.25 27.63 14.90
C ALA A 535 10.32 29.18 14.89
N PRO A 536 10.28 29.84 16.06
CA PRO A 536 10.28 31.31 16.18
C PRO A 536 11.69 31.88 16.04
N LEU A 537 12.20 31.94 14.80
CA LEU A 537 13.48 32.56 14.51
C LEU A 537 13.46 33.25 13.14
N GLU A 538 13.03 34.53 13.11
CA GLU A 538 13.46 35.64 12.23
C GLU A 538 12.55 36.87 12.37
N ARG A 539 13.09 38.07 12.10
CA ARG A 539 12.41 39.38 12.25
C ARG A 539 11.60 39.82 11.00
N LYS A 540 11.11 38.90 10.18
CA LYS A 540 10.28 39.23 8.99
C LYS A 540 8.90 38.58 9.10
N PRO A 541 7.82 39.24 8.63
CA PRO A 541 6.53 38.58 8.47
C PRO A 541 6.68 37.40 7.52
N ARG A 542 6.20 36.23 7.95
CA ARG A 542 6.13 35.00 7.16
C ARG A 542 4.74 34.91 6.54
N GLU A 543 4.68 34.36 5.34
CA GLU A 543 3.46 34.21 4.57
C GLU A 543 3.38 32.80 3.97
N VAL A 544 2.18 32.21 4.00
CA VAL A 544 1.84 30.99 3.27
C VAL A 544 0.61 31.25 2.42
N LYS A 545 0.77 31.08 1.11
CA LYS A 545 -0.25 31.26 0.07
C LYS A 545 -0.51 29.93 -0.64
N PHE A 546 -1.73 29.41 -0.57
CA PHE A 546 -2.15 28.21 -1.30
C PHE A 546 -3.52 28.38 -1.96
N GLN A 547 -3.79 27.62 -3.01
CA GLN A 547 -5.08 27.59 -3.71
C GLN A 547 -5.69 26.17 -3.64
N LEU A 548 -6.93 26.09 -3.18
CA LEU A 548 -7.75 24.87 -3.08
C LEU A 548 -9.02 25.06 -3.91
N GLN A 549 -9.23 24.24 -4.95
CA GLN A 549 -10.44 24.24 -5.79
C GLN A 549 -10.98 25.65 -6.15
N GLY A 550 -10.12 26.52 -6.69
CA GLY A 550 -10.56 27.89 -7.08
C GLY A 550 -10.68 28.89 -5.93
N VAL A 551 -10.30 28.55 -4.70
CA VAL A 551 -10.20 29.49 -3.56
C VAL A 551 -8.73 29.66 -3.17
N CYS A 552 -8.26 30.89 -3.12
CA CYS A 552 -6.94 31.23 -2.62
C CYS A 552 -7.00 31.58 -1.13
N VAL A 553 -6.12 30.98 -0.33
CA VAL A 553 -5.96 31.24 1.10
C VAL A 553 -4.54 31.73 1.34
N ALA A 554 -4.41 32.88 2.01
CA ALA A 554 -3.15 33.42 2.47
C ALA A 554 -3.19 33.61 3.99
N VAL A 555 -2.15 33.15 4.68
CA VAL A 555 -1.95 33.36 6.13
C VAL A 555 -0.63 34.07 6.32
N THR A 556 -0.65 35.20 7.03
CA THR A 556 0.53 36.05 7.30
C THR A 556 0.75 36.21 8.80
N TRP A 557 1.97 36.03 9.30
CA TRP A 557 2.27 36.10 10.74
C TRP A 557 3.68 36.63 11.03
N GLY A 558 3.84 37.34 12.15
CA GLY A 558 5.13 37.89 12.59
C GLY A 558 5.01 39.27 13.25
N LEU A 559 6.13 39.78 13.76
CA LEU A 559 6.23 41.12 14.33
C LEU A 559 5.92 42.18 13.24
N GLY A 560 4.80 42.89 13.39
CA GLY A 560 4.33 43.90 12.43
C GLY A 560 3.00 43.61 11.74
N VAL A 561 2.36 42.44 11.98
CA VAL A 561 1.03 42.10 11.41
C VAL A 561 -0.14 42.75 12.18
N ILE A 562 0.15 43.41 13.32
CA ILE A 562 -0.83 44.15 14.13
C ILE A 562 -0.76 45.65 13.74
N ALA A 563 -1.46 46.01 12.66
CA ALA A 563 -1.81 47.37 12.25
C ALA A 563 -3.07 47.35 11.37
#